data_AF-A0A0L0FK11-F1
#
_entry.id   AF-A0A0L0FK11-F1
#
_cell.length_a   1.000
_cell.length_b   1.000
_cell.length_c   1.000
_cell.angle_alpha   90.00
_cell.angle_beta   90.00
_cell.angle_gamma   90.00
#
_symmetry.space_group_name_H-M   'P 1'
#
loop_
_entity.id
_entity.type
_entity.pdbx_description
1 polymer ?
#
loop_
_entity_poly.entity_id
_entity_poly.type
_entity_poly.pdbx_seq_one_letter_code
_entity_poly.pdbx_strand_id
1 'polypeptide(L)'
;MGTATKAKATKHLLIMDEVDGMSAGDRGGVTELNQLIKITKVPIICMCNDNGTQKMRSLTPNCYDLKITRPTAMQIKGKFMSICFKEGLKIEPNALEELITSTQNDLRQILNQLSVWSLDNEKITYNSAKEGIRKAHKDTVTSMNAFDCVRKVYNPEEARKMTIDDRLRHFFVDDIIPLMSQENYLAHEPQLAGTGVNGLKEQEAKAMYLA
;
A
#
# COMPACT_ATOMS: atom_id res chain seq x y z
N MET A 1 20.07 55.19 32.76
CA MET A 1 19.62 53.82 33.13
C MET A 1 19.00 53.20 31.88
N GLY A 2 19.72 52.29 31.23
CA GLY A 2 19.23 51.62 30.02
C GLY A 2 18.21 50.54 30.37
N THR A 3 16.99 50.66 29.86
CA THR A 3 15.95 49.64 29.96
C THR A 3 16.32 48.47 29.05
N ALA A 4 16.85 47.40 29.64
CA ALA A 4 17.07 46.14 28.92
C ALA A 4 15.72 45.56 28.49
N THR A 5 15.42 45.64 27.21
CA THR A 5 14.32 44.91 26.56
C THR A 5 14.55 43.42 26.76
N LYS A 6 13.75 42.77 27.61
CA LYS A 6 13.73 41.31 27.75
C LYS A 6 13.49 40.70 26.37
N ALA A 7 14.51 40.06 25.80
CA ALA A 7 14.35 39.24 24.60
C ALA A 7 13.23 38.23 24.84
N LYS A 8 12.25 38.17 23.93
CA LYS A 8 11.12 37.27 23.99
C LYS A 8 11.66 35.84 23.99
N ALA A 9 11.57 35.14 25.12
CA ALA A 9 12.08 33.77 25.25
C ALA A 9 11.33 32.87 24.26
N THR A 10 12.02 32.42 23.22
CA THR A 10 11.49 31.47 22.25
C THR A 10 11.40 30.10 22.92
N LYS A 11 10.19 29.55 23.00
CA LYS A 11 9.99 28.19 23.49
C LYS A 11 10.33 27.24 22.37
N HIS A 12 11.32 26.38 22.60
CA HIS A 12 11.69 25.32 21.68
C HIS A 12 11.04 24.00 22.12
N LEU A 13 10.72 23.13 21.17
CA LEU A 13 10.20 21.78 21.37
C LEU A 13 10.95 20.86 20.39
N LEU A 14 11.45 19.74 20.88
CA LEU A 14 12.09 18.73 20.05
C LEU A 14 11.09 17.58 19.82
N ILE A 15 10.88 17.22 18.55
CA ILE A 15 10.07 16.06 18.17
C ILE A 15 11.00 15.04 17.53
N MET A 16 11.04 13.84 18.12
CA MET A 16 11.79 12.70 17.62
C MET A 16 10.78 11.66 17.16
N ASP A 17 10.58 11.54 15.84
CA ASP A 17 9.68 10.54 15.25
C ASP A 17 10.42 9.22 14.99
N GLU A 18 9.66 8.12 14.89
CA GLU A 18 10.16 6.77 14.57
C GLU A 18 11.34 6.30 15.44
N VAL A 19 11.30 6.56 16.75
CA VAL A 19 12.42 6.24 17.65
C VAL A 19 12.67 4.72 17.79
N ASP A 20 11.69 3.88 17.46
CA ASP A 20 11.81 2.43 17.34
C ASP A 20 12.50 1.98 16.04
N GLY A 21 12.49 2.83 15.01
CA GLY A 21 13.09 2.63 13.70
C GLY A 21 14.60 2.90 13.63
N MET A 22 15.23 3.45 14.68
CA MET A 22 16.68 3.70 14.70
C MET A 22 17.48 2.44 14.33
N SER A 23 18.20 2.51 13.21
CA SER A 23 18.71 1.35 12.48
C SER A 23 20.19 1.07 12.78
N ALA A 24 20.84 0.20 11.99
CA ALA A 24 22.26 -0.12 12.14
C ALA A 24 23.19 1.10 11.97
N GLY A 25 22.72 2.17 11.31
CA GLY A 25 23.44 3.45 11.23
C GLY A 25 23.43 4.24 12.55
N ASP A 26 22.49 3.95 13.46
CA ASP A 26 22.23 4.71 14.69
C ASP A 26 22.58 3.89 15.94
N ARG A 27 23.67 3.12 15.87
CA ARG A 27 24.14 2.33 17.02
C ARG A 27 24.39 3.24 18.21
N GLY A 28 23.61 3.04 19.28
CA GLY A 28 23.67 3.85 20.50
C GLY A 28 22.75 5.07 20.53
N GLY A 29 22.02 5.37 19.45
CA GLY A 29 21.13 6.54 19.37
C GLY A 29 20.06 6.59 20.47
N VAL A 30 19.42 5.45 20.77
CA VAL A 30 18.45 5.33 21.88
C VAL A 30 19.11 5.61 23.23
N THR A 31 20.33 5.11 23.44
CA THR A 31 21.06 5.28 24.70
C THR A 31 21.45 6.74 24.92
N GLU A 32 21.93 7.42 23.87
CA GLU A 32 22.28 8.83 23.91
C GLU A 32 21.03 9.71 24.09
N LEU A 33 19.94 9.41 23.38
CA LEU A 33 18.66 10.08 23.55
C LEU A 33 18.18 9.98 25.01
N ASN A 34 18.36 8.82 25.63
CA ASN A 34 18.00 8.60 27.03
C ASN A 34 18.86 9.45 28.00
N GLN A 35 20.14 9.67 27.68
CA GLN A 35 20.99 10.59 28.44
C GLN A 35 20.56 12.05 28.24
N LEU A 36 20.25 12.43 27.00
CA LEU A 36 19.78 13.76 26.64
C LEU A 36 18.47 14.12 27.37
N ILE A 37 17.51 13.18 27.45
CA ILE A 37 16.24 13.37 28.16
C ILE A 37 16.45 13.72 29.65
N LYS A 38 17.51 13.21 30.28
CA LYS A 38 17.78 13.48 31.70
C LYS A 38 18.34 14.87 31.97
N ILE A 39 19.01 15.48 30.99
CA ILE A 39 19.70 16.77 31.14
C ILE A 39 19.04 17.92 30.37
N THR A 40 18.12 17.61 29.45
CA THR A 40 17.51 18.59 28.56
C THR A 40 16.69 19.63 29.33
N LYS A 41 16.73 20.87 28.85
CA LYS A 41 15.85 21.97 29.29
C LYS A 41 14.75 22.27 28.26
N VAL A 42 14.75 21.53 27.15
CA VAL A 42 13.79 21.62 26.04
C VAL A 42 12.89 20.39 26.11
N PRO A 43 11.55 20.53 26.08
CA PRO A 43 10.65 19.39 26.05
C PRO A 43 10.93 18.52 24.82
N ILE A 44 10.92 17.20 24.99
CA ILE A 44 11.13 16.22 23.94
C ILE A 44 9.88 15.35 23.83
N ILE A 45 9.33 15.23 22.63
CA ILE A 45 8.25 14.29 22.29
C ILE A 45 8.85 13.19 21.42
N CYS A 46 8.85 11.96 21.93
CA CYS A 46 9.28 10.78 21.19
C CYS A 46 8.05 10.04 20.68
N MET A 47 8.01 9.74 19.38
CA MET A 47 6.95 8.96 18.75
C MET A 47 7.53 7.63 18.29
N CYS A 48 6.83 6.54 18.59
CA CYS A 48 7.20 5.18 18.20
C CYS A 48 5.94 4.41 17.82
N ASN A 49 6.10 3.39 16.97
CA ASN A 49 5.01 2.51 16.60
C ASN A 49 4.84 1.36 17.61
N ASP A 50 5.94 0.80 18.13
CA ASP A 50 5.92 -0.27 19.14
C ASP A 50 6.86 0.01 20.33
N ASN A 51 6.26 0.26 21.50
CA ASN A 51 6.98 0.46 22.76
C ASN A 51 7.41 -0.84 23.46
N GLY A 52 6.97 -2.01 22.98
CA GLY A 52 7.35 -3.34 23.48
C GLY A 52 8.73 -3.81 22.98
N THR A 53 9.30 -3.13 21.99
CA THR A 53 10.60 -3.47 21.43
C THR A 53 11.73 -3.38 22.48
N GLN A 54 12.74 -4.25 22.36
CA GLN A 54 13.85 -4.31 23.33
C GLN A 54 14.62 -2.99 23.43
N LYS A 55 14.67 -2.22 22.33
CA LYS A 55 15.28 -0.88 22.29
C LYS A 55 14.53 0.10 23.20
N MET A 56 13.20 0.09 23.15
CA MET A 56 12.34 1.03 23.88
C MET A 56 12.30 0.76 25.40
N ARG A 57 12.58 -0.47 25.85
CA ARG A 57 12.63 -0.82 27.28
C ARG A 57 13.53 0.09 28.13
N SER A 58 14.58 0.63 27.53
CA SER A 58 15.51 1.55 28.20
C SER A 58 15.01 3.00 28.27
N LEU A 59 14.12 3.38 27.36
CA LEU A 59 13.59 4.73 27.17
C LEU A 59 12.27 4.94 27.95
N THR A 60 11.39 3.93 27.96
CA THR A 60 10.07 3.97 28.62
C THR A 60 10.12 4.47 30.07
N PRO A 61 11.08 4.06 30.94
CA PRO A 61 11.10 4.51 32.34
C PRO A 61 11.41 6.00 32.53
N ASN A 62 12.04 6.65 31.53
CA ASN A 62 12.44 8.06 31.61
C ASN A 62 11.49 9.00 30.85
N CYS A 63 10.41 8.45 30.27
CA CYS A 63 9.42 9.19 29.50
C CYS A 63 8.01 9.02 30.08
N TYR A 64 7.12 9.96 29.77
CA TYR A 64 5.70 9.76 29.98
C TYR A 64 5.12 8.94 28.82
N ASP A 65 4.68 7.71 29.09
CA ASP A 65 4.12 6.80 28.08
C ASP A 65 2.66 7.15 27.76
N LEU A 66 2.45 7.79 26.61
CA LEU A 66 1.12 8.09 26.07
C LEU A 66 0.76 7.07 24.98
N LYS A 67 -0.13 6.14 25.31
CA LYS A 67 -0.60 5.11 24.36
C LYS A 67 -1.75 5.64 23.52
N ILE A 68 -1.55 5.71 22.21
CA ILE A 68 -2.60 6.02 21.25
C ILE A 68 -3.19 4.71 20.75
N THR A 69 -4.47 4.48 21.05
CA THR A 69 -5.21 3.32 20.56
C THR A 69 -5.90 3.63 19.25
N ARG A 70 -6.09 2.59 18.42
CA ARG A 70 -6.88 2.73 17.19
C ARG A 70 -8.33 3.09 17.57
N PRO A 71 -8.91 4.13 16.96
CA PRO A 71 -10.30 4.50 17.21
C PRO A 71 -11.26 3.41 16.74
N THR A 72 -12.46 3.38 17.31
CA THR A 72 -13.46 2.38 16.94
C THR A 72 -14.07 2.69 15.56
N ALA A 73 -14.53 1.67 14.85
CA ALA A 73 -15.16 1.84 13.54
C ALA A 73 -16.31 2.87 13.55
N MET A 74 -17.08 2.93 14.65
CA MET A 74 -18.15 3.92 14.81
C MET A 74 -17.62 5.36 14.91
N GLN A 75 -16.54 5.59 15.67
CA GLN A 75 -15.91 6.91 15.77
C GLN A 75 -15.35 7.36 14.41
N ILE A 76 -14.71 6.43 13.70
CA ILE A 76 -14.17 6.66 12.35
C ILE A 76 -15.30 7.01 11.38
N LYS A 77 -16.36 6.20 11.34
CA LYS A 77 -17.53 6.43 10.48
C LYS A 77 -18.12 7.83 10.67
N GLY A 78 -18.35 8.24 11.92
CA GLY A 78 -18.87 9.58 12.23
C GLY A 78 -17.95 10.71 11.72
N LYS A 79 -16.64 10.57 11.93
CA LYS A 79 -15.65 11.57 11.48
C LYS A 79 -15.55 11.62 9.95
N PHE A 80 -15.46 10.47 9.29
CA PHE A 80 -15.31 10.39 7.84
C PHE A 80 -16.57 10.77 7.08
N MET A 81 -17.77 10.49 7.59
CA MET A 81 -19.01 11.04 7.02
C MET A 81 -19.01 12.57 7.01
N SER A 82 -18.51 13.20 8.10
CA SER A 82 -18.38 14.66 8.16
C SER A 82 -17.34 15.19 7.17
N ILE A 83 -16.23 14.48 6.97
CA ILE A 83 -15.21 14.83 5.97
C ILE A 83 -15.80 14.74 4.56
N CYS A 84 -16.42 13.62 4.20
CA CYS A 84 -17.03 13.44 2.87
C CYS A 84 -18.09 14.52 2.58
N PHE A 85 -18.90 14.89 3.58
CA PHE A 85 -19.87 15.98 3.42
C PHE A 85 -19.20 17.33 3.13
N LYS A 86 -18.09 17.65 3.82
CA LYS A 86 -17.33 18.91 3.59
C LYS A 86 -16.66 18.95 2.23
N GLU A 87 -16.18 17.80 1.75
CA GLU A 87 -15.54 17.66 0.44
C GLU A 87 -16.56 17.49 -0.71
N GLY A 88 -17.86 17.49 -0.42
CA GLY A 88 -18.91 17.30 -1.43
C GLY A 88 -19.06 15.86 -1.96
N LEU A 89 -18.36 14.90 -1.36
CA LEU A 89 -18.36 13.49 -1.76
C LEU A 89 -19.57 12.76 -1.16
N LYS A 90 -20.48 12.28 -2.01
CA LYS A 90 -21.68 11.54 -1.55
C LYS A 90 -21.36 10.05 -1.42
N ILE A 91 -21.09 9.58 -0.21
CA ILE A 91 -20.84 8.15 0.08
C ILE A 91 -22.01 7.52 0.86
N GLU A 92 -22.37 6.29 0.48
CA GLU A 92 -23.33 5.48 1.24
C GLU A 92 -22.74 5.03 2.59
N PRO A 93 -23.47 5.08 3.71
CA PRO A 93 -22.95 4.68 5.02
C PRO A 93 -22.42 3.25 5.09
N ASN A 94 -23.04 2.33 4.33
CA ASN A 94 -22.63 0.92 4.26
C ASN A 94 -21.31 0.75 3.49
N ALA A 95 -21.08 1.58 2.46
CA ALA A 95 -19.86 1.60 1.68
C ALA A 95 -18.66 2.05 2.53
N LEU A 96 -18.86 3.10 3.33
CA LEU A 96 -17.83 3.60 4.25
C LEU A 96 -17.49 2.57 5.34
N GLU A 97 -18.47 1.83 5.83
CA GLU A 97 -18.26 0.80 6.85
C GLU A 97 -17.47 -0.41 6.33
N GLU A 98 -17.75 -0.83 5.08
CA GLU A 98 -16.94 -1.85 4.41
C GLU A 98 -15.51 -1.36 4.20
N LEU A 99 -15.33 -0.09 3.78
CA LEU A 99 -13.99 0.50 3.64
C LEU A 99 -13.22 0.49 4.97
N ILE A 100 -13.82 0.98 6.05
CA ILE A 100 -13.20 1.01 7.38
C ILE A 100 -12.75 -0.40 7.81
N THR A 101 -13.62 -1.39 7.60
CA THR A 101 -13.32 -2.80 7.92
C THR A 101 -12.17 -3.34 7.08
N SER A 102 -12.15 -3.06 5.76
CA SER A 102 -11.10 -3.53 4.85
C SER A 102 -9.71 -2.97 5.18
N THR A 103 -9.67 -1.72 5.68
CA THR A 103 -8.44 -1.01 6.06
C THR A 103 -7.99 -1.26 7.50
N GLN A 104 -8.66 -2.16 8.24
CA GLN A 104 -8.34 -2.44 9.65
C GLN A 104 -8.27 -1.18 10.53
N ASN A 105 -9.23 -0.26 10.33
CA ASN A 105 -9.32 1.02 11.04
C ASN A 105 -8.10 1.95 10.84
N ASP A 106 -7.33 1.82 9.76
CA ASP A 106 -6.25 2.73 9.42
C ASP A 106 -6.78 4.03 8.81
N LEU A 107 -6.70 5.13 9.56
CA LEU A 107 -7.23 6.43 9.14
C LEU A 107 -6.55 6.98 7.88
N ARG A 108 -5.25 6.74 7.71
CA ARG A 108 -4.49 7.24 6.56
C ARG A 108 -4.91 6.48 5.32
N GLN A 109 -5.03 5.16 5.42
CA GLN A 109 -5.47 4.31 4.31
C GLN A 109 -6.91 4.64 3.88
N ILE A 110 -7.82 4.84 4.84
CA ILE A 110 -9.22 5.24 4.55
C ILE A 110 -9.24 6.58 3.80
N LEU A 111 -8.50 7.58 4.29
CA LEU A 111 -8.45 8.89 3.67
C LEU A 111 -7.88 8.84 2.25
N ASN A 112 -6.81 8.08 2.03
CA ASN A 112 -6.21 7.89 0.71
C ASN A 112 -7.18 7.17 -0.24
N GLN A 113 -7.93 6.17 0.24
CA GLN A 113 -8.88 5.49 -0.61
C GLN A 113 -10.04 6.41 -1.02
N LEU A 114 -10.52 7.23 -0.09
CA LEU A 114 -11.55 8.23 -0.36
C LEU A 114 -11.06 9.32 -1.32
N SER A 115 -9.80 9.75 -1.22
CA SER A 115 -9.25 10.74 -2.15
C SER A 115 -9.16 10.18 -3.57
N VAL A 116 -8.74 8.92 -3.74
CA VAL A 116 -8.77 8.25 -5.05
C VAL A 116 -10.20 8.18 -5.57
N TRP A 117 -11.17 7.77 -4.75
CA TRP A 117 -12.57 7.66 -5.20
C TRP A 117 -13.21 9.01 -5.54
N SER A 118 -12.77 10.10 -4.91
CA SER A 118 -13.25 11.45 -5.24
C SER A 118 -12.84 11.94 -6.63
N LEU A 119 -11.81 11.35 -7.25
CA LEU A 119 -11.39 11.69 -8.61
C LEU A 119 -12.34 11.10 -9.65
N ASP A 120 -12.83 9.89 -9.40
CA ASP A 120 -13.60 9.11 -10.37
C ASP A 120 -15.12 9.31 -10.24
N ASN A 121 -15.63 9.65 -9.06
CA ASN A 121 -17.08 9.63 -8.79
C ASN A 121 -17.55 10.76 -7.88
N GLU A 122 -18.63 11.44 -8.28
CA GLU A 122 -19.37 12.36 -7.38
C GLU A 122 -20.20 11.61 -6.33
N LYS A 123 -20.58 10.35 -6.62
CA LYS A 123 -21.38 9.50 -5.72
C LYS A 123 -20.80 8.09 -5.63
N ILE A 124 -20.46 7.66 -4.42
CA ILE A 124 -19.94 6.34 -4.10
C ILE A 124 -21.07 5.48 -3.52
N THR A 125 -21.51 4.50 -4.31
CA THR A 125 -22.47 3.46 -3.90
C THR A 125 -21.75 2.26 -3.29
N TYR A 126 -22.46 1.43 -2.54
CA TYR A 126 -21.95 0.19 -1.95
C TYR A 126 -21.26 -0.72 -2.96
N ASN A 127 -21.88 -0.98 -4.11
CA ASN A 127 -21.31 -1.84 -5.14
C ASN A 127 -20.03 -1.25 -5.74
N SER A 128 -20.03 0.06 -6.06
CA SER A 128 -18.84 0.74 -6.58
C SER A 128 -17.70 0.77 -5.56
N ALA A 129 -18.00 0.91 -4.27
CA ALA A 129 -17.00 0.88 -3.21
C ALA A 129 -16.41 -0.53 -3.06
N LYS A 130 -17.23 -1.57 -3.12
CA LYS A 130 -16.77 -2.96 -3.07
C LYS A 130 -15.87 -3.31 -4.26
N GLU A 131 -16.23 -2.85 -5.45
CA GLU A 131 -15.35 -2.97 -6.62
C GLU A 131 -14.08 -2.15 -6.47
N GLY A 132 -14.18 -0.92 -5.96
CA GLY A 132 -13.05 -0.04 -5.66
C GLY A 132 -12.09 -0.63 -4.63
N ILE A 133 -12.59 -1.29 -3.59
CA ILE A 133 -11.81 -2.01 -2.58
C ILE A 133 -11.13 -3.23 -3.22
N ARG A 134 -11.86 -4.02 -4.02
CA ARG A 134 -11.28 -5.16 -4.75
C ARG A 134 -10.23 -4.73 -5.75
N LYS A 135 -10.43 -3.59 -6.42
CA LYS A 135 -9.44 -2.95 -7.29
C LYS A 135 -8.27 -2.45 -6.47
N ALA A 136 -8.46 -1.74 -5.36
CA ALA A 136 -7.34 -1.33 -4.49
C ALA A 136 -6.50 -2.52 -3.97
N HIS A 137 -7.14 -3.67 -3.68
CA HIS A 137 -6.45 -4.91 -3.35
C HIS A 137 -5.83 -5.66 -4.56
N LYS A 138 -6.22 -5.32 -5.80
CA LYS A 138 -5.71 -5.91 -7.05
C LYS A 138 -4.80 -4.99 -7.86
N ASP A 139 -4.88 -3.68 -7.66
CA ASP A 139 -4.04 -2.61 -8.22
C ASP A 139 -2.71 -2.54 -7.48
N THR A 140 -2.44 -3.50 -6.61
CA THR A 140 -1.21 -4.26 -6.74
C THR A 140 -1.18 -5.04 -8.06
N VAL A 141 -1.21 -4.36 -9.21
CA VAL A 141 -0.71 -4.96 -10.46
C VAL A 141 0.76 -5.39 -10.26
N THR A 142 1.45 -4.80 -9.27
CA THR A 142 2.73 -5.21 -8.68
C THR A 142 2.69 -6.48 -7.81
N SER A 143 1.53 -7.06 -7.49
CA SER A 143 1.43 -8.34 -6.75
C SER A 143 0.92 -9.49 -7.62
N MET A 144 0.80 -9.31 -8.93
CA MET A 144 0.66 -10.46 -9.80
C MET A 144 2.02 -11.11 -9.90
N ASN A 145 2.13 -12.35 -9.42
CA ASN A 145 3.33 -13.14 -9.60
C ASN A 145 3.56 -13.34 -11.11
N ALA A 146 4.81 -13.41 -11.55
CA ALA A 146 5.17 -13.65 -12.95
C ALA A 146 4.39 -14.84 -13.57
N PHE A 147 4.16 -15.90 -12.79
CA PHE A 147 3.33 -17.04 -13.18
C PHE A 147 1.88 -16.67 -13.53
N ASP A 148 1.25 -15.77 -12.76
CA ASP A 148 -0.12 -15.33 -13.01
C ASP A 148 -0.21 -14.45 -14.26
N CYS A 149 0.79 -13.59 -14.49
CA CYS A 149 0.88 -12.77 -15.69
C CYS A 149 1.02 -13.63 -16.95
N VAL A 150 1.95 -14.59 -16.94
CA VAL A 150 2.14 -15.54 -18.05
C VAL A 150 0.86 -16.36 -18.27
N ARG A 151 0.26 -16.92 -17.21
CA ARG A 151 -0.98 -17.70 -17.32
C ARG A 151 -2.10 -16.88 -17.97
N LYS A 152 -2.25 -15.60 -17.61
CA LYS A 152 -3.27 -14.70 -18.17
C LYS A 152 -3.07 -14.39 -19.64
N VAL A 153 -1.82 -14.15 -20.05
CA VAL A 153 -1.47 -13.85 -21.44
C VAL A 153 -1.64 -15.08 -22.34
N TYR A 154 -1.32 -16.27 -21.83
CA TYR A 154 -1.46 -17.53 -22.55
C TYR A 154 -2.85 -18.17 -22.43
N ASN A 155 -3.71 -17.73 -21.50
CA ASN A 155 -5.08 -18.24 -21.42
C ASN A 155 -5.96 -17.59 -22.50
N PRO A 156 -6.50 -18.36 -23.47
CA PRO A 156 -7.23 -17.79 -24.60
C PRO A 156 -8.49 -17.01 -24.21
N GLU A 157 -9.18 -17.41 -23.13
CA GLU A 157 -10.38 -16.71 -22.66
C GLU A 157 -10.06 -15.37 -21.98
N GLU A 158 -8.95 -15.31 -21.24
CA GLU A 158 -8.51 -14.11 -20.54
C GLU A 158 -7.81 -13.15 -21.51
N ALA A 159 -6.92 -13.67 -22.37
CA ALA A 159 -6.21 -12.89 -23.38
C ALA A 159 -7.15 -12.20 -24.37
N ARG A 160 -8.26 -12.84 -24.78
CA ARG A 160 -9.27 -12.22 -25.67
C ARG A 160 -9.98 -11.02 -25.05
N LYS A 161 -10.05 -10.96 -23.71
CA LYS A 161 -10.67 -9.86 -22.97
C LYS A 161 -9.71 -8.69 -22.71
N MET A 162 -8.42 -8.87 -22.96
CA MET A 162 -7.38 -7.87 -22.73
C MET A 162 -7.11 -7.04 -23.98
N THR A 163 -6.89 -5.74 -23.79
CA THR A 163 -6.34 -4.89 -24.85
C THR A 163 -4.85 -5.20 -25.07
N ILE A 164 -4.28 -4.69 -26.15
CA ILE A 164 -2.82 -4.82 -26.41
C ILE A 164 -2.03 -4.15 -25.27
N ASP A 165 -2.49 -3.00 -24.78
CA ASP A 165 -1.84 -2.29 -23.67
C ASP A 165 -1.87 -3.11 -22.38
N ASP A 166 -2.99 -3.78 -22.07
CA ASP A 166 -3.07 -4.65 -20.88
C ASP A 166 -2.10 -5.84 -20.98
N ARG A 167 -1.93 -6.42 -22.17
CA ARG A 167 -0.96 -7.51 -22.40
C ARG A 167 0.48 -7.03 -22.24
N LEU A 168 0.79 -5.83 -22.72
CA LEU A 168 2.11 -5.22 -22.54
C LEU A 168 2.37 -4.91 -21.06
N ARG A 169 1.39 -4.39 -20.33
CA ARG A 169 1.50 -4.17 -18.88
C ARG A 169 1.83 -5.46 -18.15
N HIS A 170 1.20 -6.58 -18.50
CA HIS A 170 1.53 -7.89 -17.92
C HIS A 170 2.97 -8.33 -18.21
N PHE A 171 3.53 -7.99 -19.38
CA PHE A 171 4.92 -8.30 -19.72
C PHE A 171 5.92 -7.49 -18.87
N PHE A 172 5.61 -6.24 -18.53
CA PHE A 172 6.49 -5.35 -17.77
C PHE A 172 6.33 -5.46 -16.24
N VAL A 173 5.60 -6.46 -15.73
CA VAL A 173 5.46 -6.67 -14.27
C VAL A 173 6.76 -7.18 -13.65
N ASP A 174 7.49 -8.07 -14.33
CA ASP A 174 8.70 -8.70 -13.82
C ASP A 174 9.63 -9.12 -14.98
N ASP A 175 10.93 -8.94 -14.81
CA ASP A 175 11.97 -9.29 -15.79
C ASP A 175 12.06 -10.80 -16.07
N ILE A 176 11.46 -11.67 -15.25
CA ILE A 176 11.43 -13.12 -15.48
C ILE A 176 10.34 -13.56 -16.48
N ILE A 177 9.37 -12.71 -16.78
CA ILE A 177 8.24 -13.02 -17.67
C ILE A 177 8.68 -13.38 -19.10
N PRO A 178 9.63 -12.67 -19.74
CA PRO A 178 10.19 -13.08 -21.03
C PRO A 178 10.76 -14.51 -21.02
N LEU A 179 11.47 -14.89 -19.96
CA LEU A 179 12.07 -16.22 -19.81
C LEU A 179 10.98 -17.29 -19.60
N MET A 180 10.00 -17.03 -18.74
CA MET A 180 8.86 -17.93 -18.56
C MET A 180 8.04 -18.09 -19.83
N SER A 181 7.88 -17.01 -20.60
CA SER A 181 7.21 -17.04 -21.90
C SER A 181 7.98 -17.95 -22.87
N GLN A 182 9.31 -17.80 -22.96
CA GLN A 182 10.16 -18.64 -23.81
C GLN A 182 10.13 -20.13 -23.42
N GLU A 183 10.10 -20.45 -22.14
CA GLU A 183 10.04 -21.85 -21.68
C GLU A 183 8.66 -22.48 -21.97
N ASN A 184 7.57 -21.72 -21.81
CA ASN A 184 6.23 -22.30 -21.80
C ASN A 184 5.45 -22.14 -23.12
N TYR A 185 5.87 -21.27 -24.05
CA TYR A 185 5.08 -21.04 -25.29
C TYR A 185 4.97 -22.30 -26.17
N LEU A 186 5.98 -23.19 -26.14
CA LEU A 186 5.97 -24.45 -26.89
C LEU A 186 5.04 -25.51 -26.29
N ALA A 187 4.82 -25.44 -24.98
CA ALA A 187 3.92 -26.34 -24.26
C ALA A 187 2.44 -25.92 -24.40
N HIS A 188 2.17 -24.77 -25.01
CA HIS A 188 0.82 -24.25 -25.19
C HIS A 188 0.17 -24.77 -26.49
N GLU A 189 -1.09 -25.19 -26.42
CA GLU A 189 -1.85 -25.68 -27.57
C GLU A 189 -2.54 -24.52 -28.31
N PRO A 190 -2.15 -24.19 -29.55
CA PRO A 190 -2.64 -23.01 -30.25
C PRO A 190 -4.07 -23.19 -30.78
N GLN A 191 -5.04 -22.51 -30.17
CA GLN A 191 -6.47 -22.62 -30.57
C GLN A 191 -6.81 -22.09 -31.98
N LEU A 192 -5.99 -21.18 -32.54
CA LEU A 192 -6.21 -20.61 -33.87
C LEU A 192 -5.55 -21.43 -34.99
N ALA A 193 -4.63 -22.32 -34.64
CA ALA A 193 -4.18 -23.36 -35.56
C ALA A 193 -5.33 -24.36 -35.65
N GLY A 194 -6.26 -24.10 -36.56
CA GLY A 194 -7.46 -24.93 -36.72
C GLY A 194 -7.10 -26.41 -36.74
N THR A 195 -8.00 -27.24 -36.22
CA THR A 195 -7.92 -28.71 -36.26
C THR A 195 -7.77 -29.16 -37.70
N GLY A 196 -6.52 -29.20 -38.18
CA GLY A 196 -6.18 -29.90 -39.40
C GLY A 196 -6.58 -31.35 -39.19
N VAL A 197 -7.16 -31.97 -40.21
CA VAL A 197 -7.44 -33.40 -40.23
C VAL A 197 -6.19 -34.12 -39.76
N ASN A 198 -6.25 -34.71 -38.56
CA ASN A 198 -5.20 -35.46 -37.88
C ASN A 198 -3.91 -34.71 -37.47
N GLY A 199 -3.98 -33.44 -37.02
CA GLY A 199 -2.84 -32.83 -36.28
C GLY A 199 -1.55 -32.57 -37.10
N LEU A 200 -1.58 -32.80 -38.41
CA LEU A 200 -0.43 -32.68 -39.31
C LEU A 200 0.17 -31.26 -39.33
N LYS A 201 -0.66 -30.21 -39.32
CA LYS A 201 -0.16 -28.81 -39.32
C LYS A 201 0.61 -28.44 -38.04
N GLU A 202 0.27 -29.05 -36.92
CA GLU A 202 0.94 -28.80 -35.64
C GLU A 202 2.27 -29.54 -35.56
N GLN A 203 2.30 -30.79 -36.06
CA GLN A 203 3.54 -31.57 -36.15
C GLN A 203 4.52 -30.98 -37.16
N GLU A 204 4.05 -30.48 -38.31
CA GLU A 204 4.87 -29.79 -39.31
C GLU A 204 5.46 -28.48 -38.77
N ALA A 205 4.68 -27.69 -38.03
CA ALA A 205 5.15 -26.47 -37.39
C ALA A 205 6.19 -26.75 -36.28
N LYS A 206 6.00 -27.82 -35.50
CA LYS A 206 6.96 -28.28 -34.48
C LYS A 206 8.25 -28.86 -35.09
N ALA A 207 8.15 -29.54 -36.24
CA ALA A 207 9.29 -30.12 -36.94
C ALA A 207 10.17 -29.08 -37.66
N MET A 208 9.58 -27.99 -38.17
CA MET A 208 10.33 -26.90 -38.81
C MET A 208 11.27 -26.13 -37.86
N TYR A 209 11.08 -26.25 -36.54
CA TYR A 209 11.85 -25.51 -35.54
C TYR A 209 13.01 -26.30 -34.92
N LEU A 210 13.05 -27.63 -35.13
CA LEU A 210 14.10 -28.54 -34.66
C LEU A 210 15.20 -28.78 -35.72
N ALA A 211 15.14 -28.06 -36.85
CA ALA A 211 16.17 -28.01 -37.89
C ALA A 211 16.85 -26.64 -37.85
#